data_AF-A0A0P6FPK4-F1
#
_entry.id   AF-A0A0P6FPK4-F1
#
_cell.length_a   1.000
_cell.length_b   1.000
_cell.length_c   1.000
_cell.angle_alpha   90.00
_cell.angle_beta   90.00
_cell.angle_gamma   90.00
#
_symmetry.space_group_name_H-M   'P 1'
#
loop_
_entity.id
_entity.type
_entity.pdbx_description
1 polymer ?
#
loop_
_entity_poly.entity_id
_entity_poly.type
_entity_poly.pdbx_seq_one_letter_code
_entity_poly.pdbx_strand_id
1 'polypeptide(L)'
;MGNADTKLNFRKAVVQLTTKIQPVDPSDDAFWSQFWSESITNIQDVFTLIPATEIRVLREECPSNLATLCYKAVERLVHAADSSCATQQEHCTVINCVRILTRLLPYIFEDPDWRSFFWSSLPSSSKQQFKNDSENPEGQVEESIPLAQSLLNALCDLLFCPDFTVYSNKKFGPDKHEDLHSIDSCEFIWEAGVGFAHAAPHDPRLDNNRNEILKLLLTCFSQAMYHPPGSESEAPNKWVQHFTSPENRHALPLFTSLLNVLCAYDPVGLGLPYNHLLFTDSREPLVETALQLLIVTLDWDSSSQCSQLNAIDEQSGMIHENLFINYLSRIHREEDFAFMLHGFTRLLKNPLIQTYLPNSNKKVQNHQELLVFFWKVCDFNKKFLYYVLKSSDVLDVLVPILFHLNDSRADQSRVGLMHIGVFILLLLSGERNFGVRLNKPYTATVPMDIPVFTGTHADLLVVVFHKIITTGHQRLQPLFDCLLTILVNGEFYCVSISLANSARALSKGDFHGRGAGHLRKSSRLRSAMGVPSPSHLAPTTMDSSLAFLTNQERLQSQIIGLPAT
;
A
#
# COMPACT_ATOMS: atom_id res chain seq x y z
N MET A 1 13.63 -33.81 20.66
CA MET A 1 15.05 -33.41 20.81
C MET A 1 15.63 -32.72 19.56
N GLY A 2 14.93 -32.64 18.40
CA GLY A 2 15.54 -32.16 17.14
C GLY A 2 15.57 -30.64 16.86
N ASN A 3 14.79 -29.80 17.55
CA ASN A 3 14.69 -28.36 17.20
C ASN A 3 15.87 -27.50 17.74
N ALA A 4 16.54 -27.93 18.81
CA ALA A 4 17.65 -27.18 19.39
C ALA A 4 18.95 -27.36 18.57
N ASP A 5 19.24 -28.60 18.15
CA ASP A 5 20.44 -28.92 17.38
C ASP A 5 20.42 -28.31 15.96
N THR A 6 19.24 -28.21 15.36
CA THR A 6 19.04 -27.61 14.03
C THR A 6 19.18 -26.09 14.04
N LYS A 7 18.60 -25.39 15.03
CA LYS A 7 18.86 -23.94 15.25
C LYS A 7 20.35 -23.66 15.53
N LEU A 8 21.03 -24.55 16.26
CA LEU A 8 22.46 -24.45 16.50
C LEU A 8 23.27 -24.61 15.20
N ASN A 9 22.91 -25.56 14.33
CA ASN A 9 23.56 -25.76 13.04
C ASN A 9 23.38 -24.54 12.14
N PHE A 10 22.16 -24.02 12.04
CA PHE A 10 21.88 -22.76 11.33
C PHE A 10 22.77 -21.62 11.84
N ARG A 11 22.83 -21.43 13.17
CA ARG A 11 23.66 -20.39 13.78
C ARG A 11 25.15 -20.58 13.45
N LYS A 12 25.66 -21.82 13.52
CA LYS A 12 27.04 -22.13 13.14
C LYS A 12 27.32 -21.81 11.67
N ALA A 13 26.37 -22.10 10.77
CA ALA A 13 26.49 -21.77 9.36
C ALA A 13 26.57 -20.25 9.15
N VAL A 14 25.74 -19.45 9.84
CA VAL A 14 25.81 -17.97 9.80
C VAL A 14 27.18 -17.46 10.27
N VAL A 15 27.68 -17.95 11.41
CA VAL A 15 29.02 -17.59 11.92
C VAL A 15 30.09 -17.96 10.91
N GLN A 16 30.00 -19.13 10.27
CA GLN A 16 30.95 -19.56 9.25
C GLN A 16 30.97 -18.62 8.04
N LEU A 17 29.81 -18.09 7.60
CA LEU A 17 29.75 -17.10 6.52
C LEU A 17 30.49 -15.80 6.85
N THR A 18 30.42 -15.36 8.11
CA THR A 18 31.03 -14.09 8.57
C THR A 18 32.51 -14.18 8.97
N THR A 19 32.99 -15.37 9.34
CA THR A 19 34.33 -15.56 9.91
C THR A 19 35.35 -16.07 8.89
N LYS A 20 34.91 -16.78 7.85
CA LYS A 20 35.78 -17.25 6.78
C LYS A 20 35.86 -16.21 5.67
N ILE A 21 37.02 -15.55 5.57
CA ILE A 21 37.34 -14.61 4.48
C ILE A 21 37.34 -15.34 3.11
N GLN A 22 37.65 -16.64 3.09
CA GLN A 22 37.51 -17.43 1.86
C GLN A 22 36.04 -17.74 1.57
N PRO A 23 35.57 -17.51 0.32
CA PRO A 23 34.21 -17.86 -0.08
C PRO A 23 33.92 -19.34 0.18
N VAL A 24 32.74 -19.63 0.75
CA VAL A 24 32.27 -21.02 0.85
C VAL A 24 31.92 -21.50 -0.56
N ASP A 25 32.31 -22.73 -0.90
CA ASP A 25 32.06 -23.32 -2.20
C ASP A 25 30.55 -23.33 -2.51
N PRO A 26 30.09 -22.70 -3.62
CA PRO A 26 28.68 -22.72 -4.02
C PRO A 26 28.11 -24.13 -4.26
N SER A 27 28.97 -25.14 -4.48
CA SER A 27 28.59 -26.54 -4.68
C SER A 27 28.49 -27.36 -3.40
N ASP A 28 28.82 -26.79 -2.23
CA ASP A 28 28.68 -27.47 -0.93
C ASP A 28 27.21 -27.49 -0.45
N ASP A 29 26.40 -28.36 -1.07
CA ASP A 29 24.98 -28.50 -0.74
C ASP A 29 24.74 -28.90 0.73
N ALA A 30 25.68 -29.63 1.35
CA ALA A 30 25.58 -30.00 2.76
C ALA A 30 25.71 -28.79 3.69
N PHE A 31 26.53 -27.81 3.31
CA PHE A 31 26.58 -26.52 4.00
C PHE A 31 25.32 -25.69 3.73
N TRP A 32 24.99 -25.43 2.46
CA TRP A 32 23.90 -24.51 2.10
C TRP A 32 22.51 -25.00 2.51
N SER A 33 22.28 -26.32 2.55
CA SER A 33 21.00 -26.90 2.99
C SER A 33 20.63 -26.57 4.44
N GLN A 34 21.61 -26.20 5.28
CA GLN A 34 21.38 -25.83 6.67
C GLN A 34 20.48 -24.59 6.81
N PHE A 35 20.53 -23.67 5.84
CA PHE A 35 19.75 -22.42 5.85
C PHE A 35 18.25 -22.63 5.60
N TRP A 36 17.88 -23.73 4.95
CA TRP A 36 16.50 -23.99 4.55
C TRP A 36 15.85 -25.13 5.33
N SER A 37 16.49 -25.57 6.43
CA SER A 37 16.06 -26.69 7.27
C SER A 37 14.79 -26.42 8.10
N GLU A 38 14.08 -27.48 8.51
CA GLU A 38 12.74 -27.44 9.16
C GLU A 38 12.64 -26.65 10.49
N SER A 39 13.75 -26.16 11.05
CA SER A 39 13.80 -25.64 12.42
C SER A 39 13.38 -24.17 12.61
N ILE A 40 13.22 -23.44 11.51
CA ILE A 40 12.82 -22.03 11.51
C ILE A 40 11.30 -21.96 11.42
N THR A 41 10.66 -21.84 12.57
CA THR A 41 9.19 -21.83 12.64
C THR A 41 8.59 -20.44 12.42
N ASN A 42 9.34 -19.37 12.74
CA ASN A 42 8.88 -18.00 12.60
C ASN A 42 10.00 -17.06 12.10
N ILE A 43 9.61 -15.88 11.63
CA ILE A 43 10.55 -14.86 11.13
C ILE A 43 11.45 -14.26 12.24
N GLN A 44 10.96 -14.19 13.48
CA GLN A 44 11.73 -13.64 14.62
C GLN A 44 12.94 -14.52 14.98
N ASP A 45 12.83 -15.83 14.80
CA ASP A 45 13.92 -16.79 14.92
C ASP A 45 15.01 -16.45 13.91
N VAL A 46 14.66 -16.18 12.65
CA VAL A 46 15.63 -15.75 11.62
C VAL A 46 16.31 -14.45 12.01
N PHE A 47 15.55 -13.47 12.50
CA PHE A 47 16.10 -12.15 12.87
C PHE A 47 17.03 -12.24 14.07
N THR A 48 16.78 -13.19 14.97
CA THR A 48 17.64 -13.50 16.13
C THR A 48 18.90 -14.28 15.69
N LEU A 49 18.75 -15.24 14.78
CA LEU A 49 19.83 -16.10 14.30
C LEU A 49 20.76 -15.40 13.29
N ILE A 50 20.27 -14.36 12.59
CA ILE A 50 21.02 -13.49 11.68
C ILE A 50 20.93 -12.03 12.17
N PRO A 51 21.78 -11.62 13.13
CA PRO A 51 21.82 -10.25 13.65
C PRO A 51 22.19 -9.21 12.58
N ALA A 52 21.67 -7.99 12.72
CA ALA A 52 21.90 -6.88 11.78
C ALA A 52 23.40 -6.56 11.59
N THR A 53 24.17 -6.62 12.68
CA THR A 53 25.61 -6.38 12.69
C THR A 53 26.35 -7.41 11.84
N GLU A 54 25.93 -8.66 11.89
CA GLU A 54 26.55 -9.75 11.11
C GLU A 54 26.24 -9.65 9.62
N ILE A 55 25.04 -9.18 9.25
CA ILE A 55 24.70 -8.96 7.84
C ILE A 55 25.57 -7.83 7.25
N ARG A 56 25.80 -6.75 8.00
CA ARG A 56 26.70 -5.67 7.56
C ARG A 56 28.14 -6.12 7.44
N VAL A 57 28.65 -6.91 8.40
CA VAL A 57 29.97 -7.56 8.29
C VAL A 57 30.02 -8.48 7.08
N LEU A 58 28.98 -9.27 6.82
CA LEU A 58 28.91 -10.15 5.66
C LEU A 58 28.92 -9.36 4.34
N ARG A 59 28.24 -8.21 4.29
CA ARG A 59 28.20 -7.30 3.13
C ARG A 59 29.56 -6.66 2.87
N GLU A 60 30.24 -6.20 3.90
CA GLU A 60 31.48 -5.40 3.81
C GLU A 60 32.74 -6.28 3.69
N GLU A 61 32.85 -7.32 4.52
CA GLU A 61 34.07 -8.14 4.63
C GLU A 61 33.98 -9.45 3.83
N CYS A 62 32.78 -9.95 3.54
CA CYS A 62 32.55 -11.24 2.89
C CYS A 62 31.47 -11.18 1.78
N PRO A 63 31.52 -10.19 0.84
CA PRO A 63 30.44 -9.92 -0.12
C PRO A 63 30.11 -11.12 -1.02
N SER A 64 31.10 -11.94 -1.40
CA SER A 64 30.87 -13.15 -2.19
C SER A 64 29.97 -14.16 -1.48
N ASN A 65 30.14 -14.33 -0.17
CA ASN A 65 29.29 -15.22 0.63
C ASN A 65 27.85 -14.72 0.70
N LEU A 66 27.65 -13.40 0.87
CA LEU A 66 26.31 -12.79 0.83
C LEU A 66 25.65 -12.99 -0.54
N ALA A 67 26.40 -12.75 -1.63
CA ALA A 67 25.92 -12.94 -2.99
C ALA A 67 25.51 -14.40 -3.25
N THR A 68 26.33 -15.37 -2.84
CA THR A 68 26.00 -16.80 -2.97
C THR A 68 24.79 -17.19 -2.14
N LEU A 69 24.65 -16.67 -0.91
CA LEU A 69 23.46 -16.93 -0.09
C LEU A 69 22.17 -16.42 -0.75
N CYS A 70 22.21 -15.21 -1.32
CA CYS A 70 21.08 -14.64 -2.07
C CYS A 70 20.77 -15.46 -3.32
N TYR A 71 21.78 -15.81 -4.10
CA TYR A 71 21.63 -16.63 -5.30
C TYR A 71 21.01 -17.99 -4.97
N LYS A 72 21.53 -18.69 -3.95
CA LYS A 72 20.99 -19.99 -3.51
C LYS A 72 19.55 -19.88 -3.00
N ALA A 73 19.19 -18.82 -2.27
CA ALA A 73 17.82 -18.60 -1.84
C ALA A 73 16.86 -18.44 -3.05
N VAL A 74 17.25 -17.65 -4.04
CA VAL A 74 16.44 -17.45 -5.26
C VAL A 74 16.38 -18.73 -6.10
N GLU A 75 17.51 -19.44 -6.27
CA GLU A 75 17.57 -20.74 -6.97
C GLU A 75 16.58 -21.75 -6.37
N ARG A 76 16.48 -21.81 -5.03
CA ARG A 76 15.52 -22.69 -4.35
C ARG A 76 14.08 -22.27 -4.55
N LEU A 77 13.78 -20.97 -4.60
CA LEU A 77 12.44 -20.47 -4.89
C LEU A 77 12.02 -20.78 -6.33
N VAL A 78 12.91 -20.57 -7.30
CA VAL A 78 12.68 -20.92 -8.71
C VAL A 78 12.45 -22.43 -8.84
N HIS A 79 13.33 -23.25 -8.28
CA HIS A 79 13.16 -24.70 -8.28
C HIS A 79 11.83 -25.13 -7.66
N ALA A 80 11.41 -24.49 -6.55
CA ALA A 80 10.13 -24.79 -5.92
C ALA A 80 8.93 -24.39 -6.79
N ALA A 81 9.03 -23.30 -7.55
CA ALA A 81 8.02 -22.94 -8.54
C ALA A 81 7.97 -23.99 -9.68
N ASP A 82 9.13 -24.35 -10.25
CA ASP A 82 9.22 -25.34 -11.35
C ASP A 82 8.70 -26.73 -10.94
N SER A 83 8.95 -27.13 -9.69
CA SER A 83 8.47 -28.40 -9.11
C SER A 83 7.05 -28.33 -8.54
N SER A 84 6.36 -27.19 -8.69
CA SER A 84 5.01 -26.96 -8.19
C SER A 84 4.85 -27.12 -6.68
N CYS A 85 5.94 -26.89 -5.92
CA CYS A 85 5.99 -26.95 -4.46
C CYS A 85 5.25 -28.16 -3.89
N ALA A 86 5.54 -29.34 -4.43
CA ALA A 86 4.74 -30.55 -4.24
C ALA A 86 4.82 -31.14 -2.83
N THR A 87 5.94 -30.92 -2.13
CA THR A 87 6.22 -31.59 -0.85
C THR A 87 6.20 -30.62 0.34
N GLN A 88 5.86 -31.12 1.53
CA GLN A 88 5.91 -30.33 2.75
C GLN A 88 7.33 -29.80 3.05
N GLN A 89 8.37 -30.53 2.63
CA GLN A 89 9.76 -30.10 2.73
C GLN A 89 10.06 -28.88 1.83
N GLU A 90 9.50 -28.85 0.62
CA GLU A 90 9.60 -27.69 -0.27
C GLU A 90 8.83 -26.50 0.30
N HIS A 91 7.66 -26.71 0.91
CA HIS A 91 6.90 -25.64 1.58
C HIS A 91 7.76 -24.97 2.66
N CYS A 92 8.40 -25.77 3.52
CA CYS A 92 9.32 -25.28 4.54
C CYS A 92 10.53 -24.54 3.92
N THR A 93 11.11 -25.12 2.87
CA THR A 93 12.25 -24.54 2.15
C THR A 93 11.92 -23.16 1.58
N VAL A 94 10.77 -23.02 0.90
CA VAL A 94 10.28 -21.76 0.33
C VAL A 94 10.12 -20.71 1.42
N ILE A 95 9.39 -21.02 2.49
CA ILE A 95 9.13 -20.07 3.58
C ILE A 95 10.43 -19.64 4.26
N ASN A 96 11.41 -20.53 4.42
CA ASN A 96 12.71 -20.19 4.97
C ASN A 96 13.52 -19.27 4.03
N CYS A 97 13.54 -19.54 2.73
CA CYS A 97 14.15 -18.67 1.74
C CYS A 97 13.51 -17.27 1.76
N VAL A 98 12.17 -17.22 1.80
CA VAL A 98 11.39 -15.99 1.89
C VAL A 98 11.79 -15.16 3.11
N ARG A 99 11.85 -15.78 4.30
CA ARG A 99 12.23 -15.10 5.55
C ARG A 99 13.67 -14.62 5.57
N ILE A 100 14.59 -15.42 5.02
CA ILE A 100 16.01 -15.05 4.93
C ILE A 100 16.18 -13.85 3.99
N LEU A 101 15.60 -13.89 2.80
CA LEU A 101 15.66 -12.76 1.86
C LEU A 101 15.01 -11.50 2.45
N THR A 102 13.86 -11.65 3.12
CA THR A 102 13.19 -10.54 3.83
C THR A 102 14.11 -9.91 4.87
N ARG A 103 14.96 -10.73 5.53
CA ARG A 103 15.94 -10.24 6.50
C ARG A 103 17.15 -9.57 5.85
N LEU A 104 17.64 -10.08 4.72
CA LEU A 104 18.89 -9.64 4.09
C LEU A 104 18.72 -8.38 3.24
N LEU A 105 17.66 -8.29 2.43
CA LEU A 105 17.47 -7.24 1.41
C LEU A 105 17.58 -5.81 1.94
N PRO A 106 16.99 -5.43 3.09
CA PRO A 106 17.17 -4.10 3.68
C PRO A 106 18.63 -3.67 3.82
N TYR A 107 19.49 -4.57 4.29
CA TYR A 107 20.91 -4.31 4.49
C TYR A 107 21.68 -4.31 3.17
N ILE A 108 21.19 -5.00 2.14
CA ILE A 108 21.76 -4.90 0.80
C ILE A 108 21.44 -3.52 0.20
N PHE A 109 20.22 -3.02 0.39
CA PHE A 109 19.80 -1.71 -0.11
C PHE A 109 20.46 -0.51 0.57
N GLU A 110 20.92 -0.67 1.81
CA GLU A 110 21.73 0.33 2.52
C GLU A 110 23.04 0.70 1.78
N ASP A 111 23.56 -0.18 0.92
CA ASP A 111 24.85 0.00 0.24
C ASP A 111 24.68 0.28 -1.27
N PRO A 112 25.10 1.47 -1.75
CA PRO A 112 25.10 1.82 -3.17
C PRO A 112 25.74 0.80 -4.12
N ASP A 113 26.79 0.11 -3.70
CA ASP A 113 27.56 -0.80 -4.55
C ASP A 113 26.76 -2.05 -4.93
N TRP A 114 25.73 -2.37 -4.16
CA TRP A 114 24.86 -3.52 -4.38
C TRP A 114 23.64 -3.21 -5.26
N ARG A 115 23.44 -1.96 -5.71
CA ARG A 115 22.24 -1.55 -6.46
C ARG A 115 22.01 -2.32 -7.75
N SER A 116 23.09 -2.66 -8.45
CA SER A 116 23.04 -3.42 -9.71
C SER A 116 22.97 -4.93 -9.51
N PHE A 117 23.33 -5.46 -8.32
CA PHE A 117 23.51 -6.91 -8.10
C PHE A 117 22.31 -7.75 -8.55
N PHE A 118 21.09 -7.37 -8.15
CA PHE A 118 19.88 -8.12 -8.52
C PHE A 118 19.44 -7.90 -9.97
N TRP A 119 19.85 -6.77 -10.58
CA TRP A 119 19.42 -6.36 -11.93
C TRP A 119 20.49 -6.62 -13.00
N SER A 120 21.67 -7.07 -12.61
CA SER A 120 22.73 -7.47 -13.52
C SER A 120 22.54 -8.90 -14.00
N SER A 121 22.75 -9.11 -15.29
CA SER A 121 22.96 -10.41 -15.91
C SER A 121 24.07 -11.17 -15.20
N LEU A 122 23.76 -12.34 -14.65
CA LEU A 122 24.77 -13.21 -14.06
C LEU A 122 25.72 -13.68 -15.16
N PRO A 123 27.05 -13.59 -14.99
CA PRO A 123 27.98 -14.16 -15.96
C PRO A 123 27.70 -15.67 -16.04
N SER A 124 27.36 -16.14 -17.24
CA SER A 124 27.00 -17.53 -17.55
C SER A 124 28.15 -18.50 -17.21
N SER A 125 28.35 -18.84 -15.95
CA SER A 125 29.38 -19.79 -15.50
C SER A 125 28.99 -21.26 -15.72
N SER A 126 27.77 -21.55 -16.19
CA SER A 126 27.25 -22.92 -16.35
C SER A 126 27.01 -23.39 -17.80
N LYS A 127 27.27 -22.55 -18.83
CA LYS A 127 27.11 -22.97 -20.25
C LYS A 127 28.40 -23.46 -20.92
N GLN A 128 29.52 -23.63 -20.20
CA GLN A 128 30.79 -24.08 -20.80
C GLN A 128 30.96 -25.60 -20.95
N GLN A 129 30.00 -26.44 -20.53
CA GLN A 129 30.19 -27.90 -20.57
C GLN A 129 29.33 -28.68 -21.59
N PHE A 130 28.47 -28.01 -22.36
CA PHE A 130 27.76 -28.62 -23.48
C PHE A 130 27.77 -27.72 -24.72
N LYS A 131 28.97 -27.43 -25.25
CA LYS A 131 29.10 -27.18 -26.69
C LYS A 131 29.02 -28.54 -27.39
N ASN A 132 27.80 -29.01 -27.63
CA ASN A 132 27.58 -29.93 -28.74
C ASN A 132 27.40 -29.07 -29.99
N ASP A 133 28.21 -29.37 -31.00
CA ASP A 133 28.23 -28.72 -32.30
C ASP A 133 26.84 -28.76 -32.96
N SER A 134 26.08 -27.68 -32.82
CA SER A 134 24.88 -27.43 -33.60
C SER A 134 24.91 -25.96 -33.99
N GLU A 135 25.40 -25.72 -35.20
CA GLU A 135 25.43 -24.44 -35.88
C GLU A 135 23.99 -23.91 -36.03
N ASN A 136 23.57 -23.01 -35.15
CA ASN A 136 22.47 -22.08 -35.43
C ASN A 136 23.10 -20.72 -35.78
N PRO A 137 23.08 -20.30 -37.07
CA PRO A 137 23.76 -19.09 -37.54
C PRO A 137 22.91 -17.81 -37.44
N GLU A 138 22.10 -17.64 -36.40
CA GLU A 138 21.45 -16.37 -36.08
C GLU A 138 21.65 -16.04 -34.60
N GLY A 139 22.58 -15.11 -34.33
CA GLY A 139 23.02 -14.74 -32.99
C GLY A 139 22.00 -13.93 -32.22
N GLN A 140 20.94 -14.57 -31.72
CA GLN A 140 20.27 -14.11 -30.51
C GLN A 140 21.14 -14.55 -29.33
N VAL A 141 21.92 -13.62 -28.79
CA VAL A 141 22.47 -13.76 -27.45
C VAL A 141 21.26 -13.89 -26.53
N GLU A 142 20.96 -15.09 -26.02
CA GLU A 142 19.99 -15.24 -24.93
C GLU A 142 20.48 -14.38 -23.77
N GLU A 143 19.89 -13.19 -23.62
CA GLU A 143 20.11 -12.33 -22.46
C GLU A 143 19.75 -13.12 -21.20
N SER A 144 20.72 -13.28 -20.31
CA SER A 144 20.48 -13.97 -19.04
C SER A 144 19.51 -13.16 -18.20
N ILE A 145 18.41 -13.79 -17.79
CA ILE A 145 17.37 -13.17 -16.94
C ILE A 145 18.02 -12.71 -15.61
N PRO A 146 17.89 -11.41 -15.24
CA PRO A 146 18.36 -10.90 -13.95
C PRO A 146 17.78 -11.66 -12.74
N LEU A 147 18.54 -11.66 -11.64
CA LEU A 147 18.15 -12.34 -10.40
C LEU A 147 16.84 -11.77 -9.82
N ALA A 148 16.62 -10.46 -9.94
CA ALA A 148 15.39 -9.78 -9.53
C ALA A 148 14.16 -10.33 -10.26
N GLN A 149 14.24 -10.48 -11.59
CA GLN A 149 13.14 -10.98 -12.40
C GLN A 149 12.84 -12.43 -12.07
N SER A 150 13.89 -13.25 -11.93
CA SER A 150 13.75 -14.66 -11.52
C SER A 150 13.07 -14.79 -10.15
N LEU A 151 13.48 -13.95 -9.19
CA LEU A 151 12.85 -13.89 -7.86
C LEU A 151 11.38 -13.47 -7.95
N LEU A 152 11.06 -12.36 -8.62
CA LEU A 152 9.68 -11.87 -8.72
C LEU A 152 8.76 -12.86 -9.42
N ASN A 153 9.22 -13.48 -10.51
CA ASN A 153 8.46 -14.48 -11.25
C ASN A 153 8.17 -15.70 -10.38
N ALA A 154 9.19 -16.26 -9.72
CA ALA A 154 9.02 -17.39 -8.81
C ALA A 154 8.07 -17.09 -7.65
N LEU A 155 8.15 -15.89 -7.05
CA LEU A 155 7.21 -15.48 -5.99
C LEU A 155 5.77 -15.36 -6.52
N CYS A 156 5.58 -14.84 -7.74
CA CYS A 156 4.25 -14.75 -8.35
C CYS A 156 3.67 -16.14 -8.69
N ASP A 157 4.49 -17.07 -9.20
CA ASP A 157 4.08 -18.46 -9.43
C ASP A 157 3.69 -19.15 -8.10
N LEU A 158 4.52 -18.98 -7.06
CA LEU A 158 4.27 -19.54 -5.73
C LEU A 158 3.02 -18.96 -5.05
N LEU A 159 2.55 -17.76 -5.42
CA LEU A 159 1.33 -17.13 -4.90
C LEU A 159 0.03 -17.75 -5.44
N PHE A 160 0.11 -18.52 -6.53
CA PHE A 160 -1.01 -19.31 -7.08
C PHE A 160 -0.68 -20.80 -7.16
N CYS A 161 0.27 -21.26 -6.34
CA CYS A 161 0.66 -22.66 -6.29
C CYS A 161 -0.38 -23.48 -5.49
N PRO A 162 -1.02 -24.49 -6.12
CA PRO A 162 -1.98 -25.37 -5.45
C PRO A 162 -1.39 -26.09 -4.23
N ASP A 163 -2.20 -26.25 -3.19
CA ASP A 163 -1.87 -26.87 -1.90
C ASP A 163 -0.81 -26.13 -1.06
N PHE A 164 -0.17 -25.09 -1.61
CA PHE A 164 0.77 -24.20 -0.92
C PHE A 164 0.15 -22.84 -0.59
N THR A 165 -0.40 -22.13 -1.57
CA THR A 165 -1.04 -20.81 -1.40
C THR A 165 -2.46 -20.77 -1.94
N VAL A 166 -2.91 -21.72 -2.76
CA VAL A 166 -4.31 -21.83 -3.21
C VAL A 166 -4.79 -23.27 -3.08
N TYR A 167 -6.10 -23.50 -3.11
CA TYR A 167 -6.63 -24.87 -3.08
C TYR A 167 -6.37 -25.58 -4.39
N SER A 168 -6.05 -26.88 -4.34
CA SER A 168 -6.02 -27.69 -5.55
C SER A 168 -7.43 -28.01 -6.05
N ASN A 169 -7.70 -27.74 -7.33
CA ASN A 169 -8.94 -28.10 -8.01
C ASN A 169 -8.99 -29.58 -8.46
N LYS A 170 -8.07 -30.43 -7.98
CA LYS A 170 -7.99 -31.86 -8.33
C LYS A 170 -9.35 -32.56 -8.19
N LYS A 171 -10.04 -32.75 -9.31
CA LYS A 171 -11.05 -33.81 -9.45
C LYS A 171 -10.29 -35.13 -9.51
N PHE A 172 -10.27 -35.88 -8.41
CA PHE A 172 -9.89 -37.30 -8.27
C PHE A 172 -9.40 -38.00 -9.57
N GLY A 173 -8.21 -37.64 -10.04
CA GLY A 173 -7.56 -38.15 -11.25
C GLY A 173 -6.08 -38.38 -10.96
N PRO A 174 -5.39 -39.21 -11.75
CA PRO A 174 -4.05 -39.69 -11.40
C PRO A 174 -3.07 -38.52 -11.19
N ASP A 175 -2.25 -38.65 -10.14
CA ASP A 175 -1.25 -37.69 -9.66
C ASP A 175 -0.25 -37.25 -10.74
N LYS A 176 -0.67 -36.39 -11.66
CA LYS A 176 0.23 -35.57 -12.45
C LYS A 176 0.29 -34.21 -11.78
N HIS A 177 1.50 -33.79 -11.42
CA HIS A 177 1.76 -32.42 -11.00
C HIS A 177 1.38 -31.50 -12.17
N GLU A 178 0.48 -30.55 -11.93
CA GLU A 178 0.15 -29.52 -12.92
C GLU A 178 1.33 -28.56 -13.00
N ASP A 179 1.85 -28.35 -14.21
CA ASP A 179 2.88 -27.35 -14.46
C ASP A 179 2.33 -25.96 -14.10
N LEU A 180 2.95 -25.26 -13.14
CA LEU A 180 2.54 -23.91 -12.74
C LEU A 180 2.50 -22.97 -13.94
N HIS A 181 3.36 -23.17 -14.94
CA HIS A 181 3.36 -22.35 -16.15
C HIS A 181 2.13 -22.56 -17.05
N SER A 182 1.33 -23.61 -16.81
CA SER A 182 0.09 -23.87 -17.55
C SER A 182 -1.19 -23.42 -16.82
N ILE A 183 -1.07 -23.03 -15.55
CA ILE A 183 -2.22 -22.66 -14.71
C ILE A 183 -2.81 -21.31 -15.12
N ASP A 184 -4.13 -21.27 -15.35
CA ASP A 184 -4.89 -20.02 -15.39
C ASP A 184 -5.15 -19.53 -13.96
N SER A 185 -4.27 -18.64 -13.48
CA SER A 185 -4.36 -18.07 -12.15
C SER A 185 -5.64 -17.28 -11.88
N CYS A 186 -6.40 -16.90 -12.92
CA CYS A 186 -7.70 -16.26 -12.76
C CYS A 186 -8.74 -17.19 -12.10
N GLU A 187 -8.57 -18.51 -12.18
CA GLU A 187 -9.43 -19.48 -11.48
C GLU A 187 -9.16 -19.53 -9.97
N PHE A 188 -8.03 -18.98 -9.53
CA PHE A 188 -7.52 -19.10 -8.15
C PHE A 188 -7.48 -17.76 -7.40
N ILE A 189 -8.30 -16.79 -7.81
CA ILE A 189 -8.44 -15.51 -7.09
C ILE A 189 -8.86 -15.78 -5.64
N TRP A 190 -8.15 -15.15 -4.69
CA TRP A 190 -8.17 -15.55 -3.27
C TRP A 190 -9.45 -15.19 -2.51
N GLU A 191 -10.26 -14.28 -3.05
CA GLU A 191 -11.44 -13.75 -2.38
C GLU A 191 -12.47 -13.25 -3.41
N ALA A 192 -13.75 -13.41 -3.08
CA ALA A 192 -14.85 -12.98 -3.94
C ALA A 192 -15.05 -11.46 -3.85
N GLY A 193 -15.49 -10.84 -4.94
CA GLY A 193 -15.65 -9.41 -5.04
C GLY A 193 -15.56 -8.93 -6.49
N VAL A 194 -14.75 -7.90 -6.71
CA VAL A 194 -14.56 -7.30 -8.04
C VAL A 194 -14.08 -8.38 -9.02
N GLY A 195 -14.79 -8.52 -10.13
CA GLY A 195 -14.41 -9.42 -11.22
C GLY A 195 -14.41 -10.92 -10.90
N PHE A 196 -14.80 -11.34 -9.69
CA PHE A 196 -14.74 -12.74 -9.27
C PHE A 196 -15.83 -13.10 -8.26
N ALA A 197 -16.71 -14.03 -8.60
CA ALA A 197 -17.94 -14.27 -7.83
C ALA A 197 -17.80 -15.35 -6.73
N HIS A 198 -16.86 -16.29 -6.86
CA HIS A 198 -16.80 -17.47 -5.99
C HIS A 198 -15.38 -17.69 -5.48
N ALA A 199 -15.15 -17.47 -4.18
CA ALA A 199 -13.88 -17.82 -3.55
C ALA A 199 -13.90 -19.23 -2.97
N ALA A 200 -12.71 -19.83 -2.90
CA ALA A 200 -12.49 -21.03 -2.11
C ALA A 200 -12.69 -20.73 -0.61
N PRO A 201 -12.94 -21.76 0.22
CA PRO A 201 -13.05 -21.59 1.67
C PRO A 201 -11.81 -20.93 2.29
N HIS A 202 -11.96 -20.34 3.47
CA HIS A 202 -10.83 -19.73 4.18
C HIS A 202 -9.92 -20.78 4.81
N ASP A 203 -8.61 -20.72 4.53
CA ASP A 203 -7.56 -21.51 5.18
C ASP A 203 -6.48 -20.60 5.76
N PRO A 204 -6.36 -20.51 7.10
CA PRO A 204 -5.31 -19.73 7.76
C PRO A 204 -3.89 -20.08 7.30
N ARG A 205 -3.63 -21.33 6.92
CA ARG A 205 -2.31 -21.81 6.53
C ARG A 205 -1.91 -21.26 5.16
N LEU A 206 -2.82 -21.29 4.19
CA LEU A 206 -2.61 -20.69 2.86
C LEU A 206 -2.40 -19.17 2.97
N ASP A 207 -3.17 -18.51 3.84
CA ASP A 207 -3.06 -17.07 4.10
C ASP A 207 -1.73 -16.68 4.73
N ASN A 208 -1.24 -17.49 5.68
CA ASN A 208 0.07 -17.27 6.26
C ASN A 208 1.19 -17.40 5.21
N ASN A 209 1.10 -18.38 4.31
CA ASN A 209 2.06 -18.55 3.22
C ASN A 209 2.01 -17.37 2.23
N ARG A 210 0.80 -16.95 1.81
CA ARG A 210 0.60 -15.74 0.99
C ARG A 210 1.25 -14.52 1.66
N ASN A 211 0.97 -14.32 2.95
CA ASN A 211 1.46 -13.18 3.71
C ASN A 211 3.00 -13.13 3.79
N GLU A 212 3.67 -14.25 4.03
CA GLU A 212 5.14 -14.30 4.04
C GLU A 212 5.72 -13.90 2.67
N ILE A 213 5.14 -14.40 1.56
CA ILE A 213 5.58 -14.03 0.20
C ILE A 213 5.32 -12.55 -0.08
N LEU A 214 4.13 -12.04 0.26
CA LEU A 214 3.80 -10.62 0.06
C LEU A 214 4.73 -9.70 0.87
N LYS A 215 5.17 -10.11 2.06
CA LYS A 215 6.16 -9.35 2.85
C LYS A 215 7.51 -9.29 2.18
N LEU A 216 7.96 -10.37 1.52
CA LEU A 216 9.18 -10.33 0.72
C LEU A 216 9.02 -9.41 -0.49
N LEU A 217 7.89 -9.48 -1.21
CA LEU A 217 7.61 -8.56 -2.32
C LEU A 217 7.66 -7.09 -1.85
N LEU A 218 6.99 -6.77 -0.75
CA LEU A 218 7.02 -5.43 -0.16
C LEU A 218 8.45 -5.02 0.24
N THR A 219 9.24 -5.96 0.75
CA THR A 219 10.66 -5.75 1.05
C THR A 219 11.45 -5.40 -0.20
N CYS A 220 11.26 -6.13 -1.32
CA CYS A 220 11.88 -5.79 -2.60
C CYS A 220 11.50 -4.38 -3.07
N PHE A 221 10.24 -3.97 -2.88
CA PHE A 221 9.75 -2.66 -3.30
C PHE A 221 10.21 -1.51 -2.40
N SER A 222 10.72 -1.80 -1.20
CA SER A 222 11.16 -0.80 -0.22
C SER A 222 12.48 -0.10 -0.56
N GLN A 223 13.09 -0.42 -1.71
CA GLN A 223 14.43 0.07 -2.09
C GLN A 223 14.57 1.60 -1.95
N ALA A 224 13.55 2.38 -2.31
CA ALA A 224 13.57 3.84 -2.22
C ALA A 224 13.75 4.38 -0.78
N MET A 225 13.40 3.61 0.25
CA MET A 225 13.55 4.03 1.65
C MET A 225 15.00 4.11 2.12
N TYR A 226 15.93 3.48 1.39
CA TYR A 226 17.35 3.40 1.74
C TYR A 226 18.20 4.46 1.02
N HIS A 227 17.56 5.33 0.23
CA HIS A 227 18.21 6.43 -0.47
C HIS A 227 18.13 7.73 0.32
N PRO A 228 19.23 8.50 0.43
CA PRO A 228 19.16 9.85 0.98
C PRO A 228 18.18 10.74 0.20
N PRO A 229 17.43 11.62 0.88
CA PRO A 229 16.55 12.57 0.20
C PRO A 229 17.35 13.45 -0.77
N GLY A 230 16.89 13.53 -2.03
CA GLY A 230 17.59 14.25 -3.12
C GLY A 230 18.57 13.42 -3.95
N SER A 231 18.74 12.12 -3.64
CA SER A 231 19.50 11.16 -4.48
C SER A 231 18.62 10.32 -5.41
N GLU A 232 17.32 10.65 -5.49
CA GLU A 232 16.42 10.11 -6.50
C GLU A 232 17.00 10.46 -7.88
N SER A 233 17.71 9.50 -8.47
CA SER A 233 17.73 9.39 -9.91
C SER A 233 16.26 9.29 -10.32
N GLU A 234 15.81 10.11 -11.26
CA GLU A 234 14.45 10.16 -11.81
C GLU A 234 13.90 8.79 -12.29
N ALA A 235 14.72 7.73 -12.21
CA ALA A 235 14.40 6.38 -12.60
C ALA A 235 13.40 5.71 -11.66
N PRO A 236 12.37 5.06 -12.22
CA PRO A 236 11.37 4.36 -11.43
C PRO A 236 11.94 3.12 -10.72
N ASN A 237 11.26 2.70 -9.66
CA ASN A 237 11.61 1.48 -8.94
C ASN A 237 11.44 0.26 -9.87
N LYS A 238 12.57 -0.29 -10.35
CA LYS A 238 12.59 -1.42 -11.28
C LYS A 238 11.84 -2.65 -10.76
N TRP A 239 11.80 -2.87 -9.44
CA TRP A 239 11.07 -3.99 -8.85
C TRP A 239 9.56 -3.85 -9.08
N VAL A 240 9.03 -2.66 -8.84
CA VAL A 240 7.62 -2.35 -9.06
C VAL A 240 7.30 -2.34 -10.56
N GLN A 241 8.20 -1.78 -11.38
CA GLN A 241 8.06 -1.75 -12.83
C GLN A 241 7.92 -3.16 -13.41
N HIS A 242 8.82 -4.10 -13.04
CA HIS A 242 8.73 -5.49 -13.48
C HIS A 242 7.46 -6.18 -12.96
N PHE A 243 7.16 -6.01 -11.67
CA PHE A 243 6.00 -6.66 -11.05
C PHE A 243 4.66 -6.23 -11.64
N THR A 244 4.55 -4.97 -12.07
CA THR A 244 3.32 -4.40 -12.65
C THR A 244 3.30 -4.45 -14.18
N SER A 245 4.31 -5.04 -14.82
CA SER A 245 4.42 -5.11 -16.29
C SER A 245 3.61 -6.28 -16.88
N PRO A 246 3.40 -6.27 -18.21
CA PRO A 246 2.86 -7.43 -18.94
C PRO A 246 3.69 -8.71 -18.86
N GLU A 247 4.95 -8.65 -18.44
CA GLU A 247 5.79 -9.84 -18.23
C GLU A 247 5.32 -10.65 -17.02
N ASN A 248 4.64 -10.01 -16.06
CA ASN A 248 3.99 -10.71 -14.96
C ASN A 248 2.61 -11.25 -15.41
N ARG A 249 2.59 -12.49 -15.88
CA ARG A 249 1.36 -13.25 -16.21
C ARG A 249 0.30 -13.26 -15.10
N HIS A 250 0.69 -13.10 -13.84
CA HIS A 250 -0.20 -13.14 -12.67
C HIS A 250 -0.72 -11.77 -12.26
N ALA A 251 -0.38 -10.69 -12.98
CA ALA A 251 -0.71 -9.33 -12.58
C ALA A 251 -2.22 -9.11 -12.32
N LEU A 252 -3.09 -9.59 -13.21
CA LEU A 252 -4.54 -9.46 -13.05
C LEU A 252 -5.10 -10.23 -11.83
N PRO A 253 -4.85 -11.55 -11.68
CA PRO A 253 -5.35 -12.29 -10.52
C PRO A 253 -4.73 -11.83 -9.22
N LEU A 254 -3.48 -11.33 -9.21
CA LEU A 254 -2.87 -10.69 -8.03
C LEU A 254 -3.61 -9.42 -7.66
N PHE A 255 -3.75 -8.47 -8.59
CA PHE A 255 -4.46 -7.22 -8.36
C PHE A 255 -5.86 -7.48 -7.79
N THR A 256 -6.59 -8.40 -8.42
CA THR A 256 -7.96 -8.75 -8.03
C THR A 256 -8.01 -9.39 -6.64
N SER A 257 -7.08 -10.32 -6.35
CA SER A 257 -7.01 -10.97 -5.05
C SER A 257 -6.68 -10.00 -3.93
N LEU A 258 -5.70 -9.11 -4.12
CA LEU A 258 -5.32 -8.11 -3.11
C LEU A 258 -6.47 -7.14 -2.81
N LEU A 259 -7.15 -6.67 -3.86
CA LEU A 259 -8.30 -5.77 -3.73
C LEU A 259 -9.47 -6.45 -3.01
N ASN A 260 -9.82 -7.67 -3.41
CA ASN A 260 -10.95 -8.39 -2.83
C ASN A 260 -10.69 -8.79 -1.38
N VAL A 261 -9.49 -9.26 -1.03
CA VAL A 261 -9.09 -9.56 0.36
C VAL A 261 -9.28 -8.33 1.26
N LEU A 262 -8.85 -7.15 0.79
CA LEU A 262 -9.03 -5.91 1.52
C LEU A 262 -10.51 -5.52 1.66
N CYS A 263 -11.25 -5.48 0.55
CA CYS A 263 -12.63 -5.00 0.53
C CYS A 263 -13.64 -5.98 1.15
N ALA A 264 -13.31 -7.28 1.23
CA ALA A 264 -14.15 -8.29 1.88
C ALA A 264 -13.85 -8.46 3.38
N TYR A 265 -12.68 -8.03 3.87
CA TYR A 265 -12.27 -8.23 5.26
C TYR A 265 -13.24 -7.60 6.27
N ASP A 266 -13.73 -8.40 7.20
CA ASP A 266 -14.58 -7.97 8.31
C ASP A 266 -13.85 -8.15 9.66
N PRO A 267 -13.41 -7.05 10.30
CA PRO A 267 -12.69 -7.10 11.57
C PRO A 267 -13.58 -7.46 12.77
N VAL A 268 -14.91 -7.46 12.60
CA VAL A 268 -15.86 -7.75 13.69
C VAL A 268 -16.25 -9.23 13.69
N GLY A 269 -16.37 -9.85 12.52
CA GLY A 269 -16.74 -11.25 12.35
C GLY A 269 -18.14 -11.55 12.89
N LEU A 270 -18.25 -12.45 13.88
CA LEU A 270 -19.55 -12.88 14.44
C LEU A 270 -20.31 -11.78 15.22
N GLY A 271 -19.74 -10.58 15.42
CA GLY A 271 -20.41 -9.50 16.15
C GLY A 271 -20.47 -9.69 17.66
N LEU A 272 -19.81 -10.72 18.20
CA LEU A 272 -19.80 -11.02 19.63
C LEU A 272 -18.76 -10.15 20.37
N PRO A 273 -19.11 -9.58 21.53
CA PRO A 273 -18.15 -8.90 22.41
C PRO A 273 -16.96 -9.80 22.75
N TYR A 274 -15.75 -9.25 22.70
CA TYR A 274 -14.48 -9.92 23.02
C TYR A 274 -14.12 -11.11 22.12
N ASN A 275 -14.80 -11.29 20.98
CA ASN A 275 -14.51 -12.37 20.03
C ASN A 275 -13.02 -12.46 19.65
N HIS A 276 -12.40 -11.29 19.44
CA HIS A 276 -10.98 -11.14 19.09
C HIS A 276 -9.99 -11.55 20.20
N LEU A 277 -10.45 -11.75 21.44
CA LEU A 277 -9.63 -12.30 22.53
C LEU A 277 -9.70 -13.82 22.59
N LEU A 278 -10.79 -14.40 22.08
CA LEU A 278 -11.03 -15.85 22.09
C LEU A 278 -10.52 -16.51 20.80
N PHE A 279 -10.58 -15.80 19.68
CA PHE A 279 -10.19 -16.29 18.37
C PHE A 279 -9.11 -15.39 17.77
N THR A 280 -8.01 -16.01 17.33
CA THR A 280 -6.95 -15.33 16.60
C THR A 280 -7.42 -15.03 15.19
N ASP A 281 -7.37 -13.76 14.81
CA ASP A 281 -7.61 -13.34 13.43
C ASP A 281 -6.36 -13.62 12.58
N SER A 282 -6.46 -14.63 11.73
CA SER A 282 -5.38 -15.01 10.81
C SER A 282 -5.37 -14.22 9.51
N ARG A 283 -6.44 -13.48 9.19
CA ARG A 283 -6.63 -12.79 7.91
C ARG A 283 -6.09 -11.37 7.95
N GLU A 284 -6.22 -10.68 9.08
CA GLU A 284 -5.75 -9.29 9.23
C GLU A 284 -4.31 -9.06 8.77
N PRO A 285 -3.31 -9.89 9.13
CA PRO A 285 -1.93 -9.67 8.69
C PRO A 285 -1.76 -9.71 7.16
N LEU A 286 -2.56 -10.55 6.48
CA LEU A 286 -2.58 -10.62 5.02
C LEU A 286 -3.22 -9.36 4.43
N VAL A 287 -4.31 -8.88 5.03
CA VAL A 287 -5.02 -7.66 4.60
C VAL A 287 -4.13 -6.43 4.71
N GLU A 288 -3.38 -6.29 5.81
CA GLU A 288 -2.43 -5.18 6.00
C GLU A 288 -1.34 -5.18 4.93
N THR A 289 -0.73 -6.32 4.68
CA THR A 289 0.33 -6.45 3.67
C THR A 289 -0.23 -6.24 2.26
N ALA A 290 -1.44 -6.73 1.97
CA ALA A 290 -2.10 -6.54 0.69
C ALA A 290 -2.40 -5.06 0.42
N LEU A 291 -2.89 -4.33 1.42
CA LEU A 291 -3.13 -2.89 1.34
C LEU A 291 -1.84 -2.12 1.06
N GLN A 292 -0.76 -2.44 1.77
CA GLN A 292 0.56 -1.80 1.56
C GLN A 292 1.09 -2.07 0.15
N LEU A 293 0.98 -3.30 -0.35
CA LEU A 293 1.41 -3.66 -1.69
C LEU A 293 0.59 -2.93 -2.77
N LEU A 294 -0.74 -2.84 -2.59
CA LEU A 294 -1.61 -2.07 -3.48
C LEU A 294 -1.20 -0.59 -3.54
N ILE A 295 -0.85 0.03 -2.41
CA ILE A 295 -0.41 1.43 -2.40
C ILE A 295 0.89 1.60 -3.20
N VAL A 296 1.89 0.77 -2.91
CA VAL A 296 3.24 0.87 -3.52
C VAL A 296 3.20 0.58 -5.02
N THR A 297 2.39 -0.39 -5.45
CA THR A 297 2.23 -0.71 -6.89
C THR A 297 1.52 0.40 -7.67
N LEU A 298 0.75 1.25 -6.99
CA LEU A 298 0.05 2.38 -7.58
C LEU A 298 0.82 3.71 -7.45
N ASP A 299 1.99 3.73 -6.79
CA ASP A 299 2.83 4.94 -6.66
C ASP A 299 3.53 5.31 -7.96
N TRP A 300 3.71 4.35 -8.87
CA TRP A 300 4.36 4.59 -10.15
C TRP A 300 3.34 4.76 -11.28
N ASP A 301 3.14 6.00 -11.70
CA ASP A 301 2.38 6.33 -12.91
C ASP A 301 3.35 6.69 -14.05
N SER A 302 3.42 5.80 -15.06
CA SER A 302 4.26 6.01 -16.24
C SER A 302 3.83 7.23 -17.06
N SER A 303 2.57 7.69 -16.92
CA SER A 303 2.05 8.83 -17.68
C SER A 303 2.50 10.19 -17.13
N SER A 304 2.77 10.30 -15.82
CA SER A 304 3.27 11.55 -15.22
C SER A 304 4.71 11.85 -15.63
N GLN A 305 5.55 10.82 -15.80
CA GLN A 305 6.95 10.99 -16.21
C GLN A 305 7.13 11.10 -17.74
N CYS A 306 6.24 10.50 -18.55
CA CYS A 306 6.27 10.66 -20.01
C CYS A 306 6.02 12.11 -20.45
N SER A 307 5.31 12.90 -19.62
CA SER A 307 5.09 14.33 -19.86
C SER A 307 6.38 15.16 -19.71
N GLN A 308 7.38 14.67 -18.98
CA GLN A 308 8.68 15.34 -18.79
C GLN A 308 9.78 14.83 -19.73
N LEU A 309 9.66 13.60 -20.25
CA LEU A 309 10.70 12.92 -21.06
C LEU A 309 10.36 12.79 -22.56
N ASN A 310 9.41 13.57 -23.09
CA ASN A 310 9.13 13.69 -24.53
C ASN A 310 10.29 14.31 -25.36
N ALA A 311 11.55 14.05 -25.01
CA ALA A 311 12.72 14.50 -25.77
C ALA A 311 13.75 13.40 -26.06
N ILE A 312 13.76 12.24 -25.41
CA ILE A 312 14.87 11.28 -25.61
C ILE A 312 14.45 9.83 -25.33
N ASP A 313 13.71 9.18 -26.24
CA ASP A 313 14.06 7.85 -26.78
C ASP A 313 13.00 7.35 -27.79
N GLU A 314 13.05 7.84 -29.04
CA GLU A 314 12.21 7.32 -30.14
C GLU A 314 12.68 5.92 -30.63
N GLN A 315 13.70 5.31 -30.01
CA GLN A 315 14.29 4.05 -30.47
C GLN A 315 13.85 2.81 -29.67
N SER A 316 13.19 3.00 -28.52
CA SER A 316 12.59 1.91 -27.72
C SER A 316 11.12 2.23 -27.43
N GLY A 317 10.23 2.05 -28.40
CA GLY A 317 8.79 2.38 -28.31
C GLY A 317 7.96 1.60 -27.27
N MET A 318 8.54 1.21 -26.13
CA MET A 318 7.89 0.52 -25.03
C MET A 318 7.47 1.53 -23.96
N ILE A 319 6.27 2.11 -24.11
CA ILE A 319 5.56 2.71 -22.98
C ILE A 319 5.37 1.58 -21.97
N HIS A 320 6.11 1.60 -20.86
CA HIS A 320 5.92 0.61 -19.81
C HIS A 320 4.58 0.94 -19.14
N GLU A 321 3.55 0.14 -19.41
CA GLU A 321 2.23 0.30 -18.80
C GLU A 321 2.22 -0.34 -17.41
N ASN A 322 1.85 0.42 -16.38
CA ASN A 322 1.51 -0.14 -15.08
C ASN A 322 0.14 -0.84 -15.16
N LEU A 323 0.14 -2.17 -15.23
CA LEU A 323 -1.09 -2.94 -15.35
C LEU A 323 -2.03 -2.78 -14.15
N PHE A 324 -1.51 -2.55 -12.94
CA PHE A 324 -2.34 -2.36 -11.75
C PHE A 324 -3.15 -1.06 -11.84
N ILE A 325 -2.53 0.03 -12.29
CA ILE A 325 -3.23 1.29 -12.57
C ILE A 325 -4.26 1.08 -13.70
N ASN A 326 -3.87 0.38 -14.76
CA ASN A 326 -4.73 0.07 -15.89
C ASN A 326 -5.99 -0.69 -15.43
N TYR A 327 -5.84 -1.77 -14.68
CA TYR A 327 -6.95 -2.56 -14.13
C TYR A 327 -7.84 -1.72 -13.21
N LEU A 328 -7.25 -0.95 -12.29
CA LEU A 328 -8.00 -0.07 -11.39
C LEU A 328 -8.84 0.96 -12.14
N SER A 329 -8.29 1.59 -13.17
CA SER A 329 -9.00 2.59 -13.99
C SER A 329 -10.16 2.00 -14.82
N ARG A 330 -10.09 0.69 -15.12
CA ARG A 330 -11.09 -0.03 -15.93
C ARG A 330 -12.27 -0.56 -15.13
N ILE A 331 -12.20 -0.64 -13.80
CA ILE A 331 -13.36 -0.98 -12.96
C ILE A 331 -14.48 0.03 -13.22
N HIS A 332 -15.69 -0.45 -13.46
CA HIS A 332 -16.80 0.41 -13.87
C HIS A 332 -18.19 -0.09 -13.47
N ARG A 333 -18.32 -1.33 -13.01
CA ARG A 333 -19.63 -1.86 -12.61
C ARG A 333 -20.04 -1.26 -11.29
N GLU A 334 -21.34 -0.97 -11.17
CA GLU A 334 -21.88 -0.35 -9.96
C GLU A 334 -21.78 -1.27 -8.74
N GLU A 335 -21.96 -2.59 -8.94
CA GLU A 335 -21.77 -3.63 -7.92
C GLU A 335 -20.34 -3.64 -7.37
N ASP A 336 -19.33 -3.53 -8.24
CA ASP A 336 -17.92 -3.49 -7.86
C ASP A 336 -17.62 -2.22 -7.04
N PHE A 337 -18.15 -1.07 -7.47
CA PHE A 337 -17.99 0.18 -6.73
C PHE A 337 -18.67 0.17 -5.36
N ALA A 338 -19.88 -0.43 -5.27
CA ALA A 338 -20.57 -0.62 -4.00
C ALA A 338 -19.74 -1.48 -3.05
N PHE A 339 -19.25 -2.63 -3.54
CA PHE A 339 -18.39 -3.55 -2.79
C PHE A 339 -17.13 -2.83 -2.26
N MET A 340 -16.41 -2.11 -3.12
CA MET A 340 -15.23 -1.36 -2.73
C MET A 340 -15.54 -0.29 -1.67
N LEU A 341 -16.57 0.54 -1.90
CA LEU A 341 -16.95 1.61 -0.97
C LEU A 341 -17.43 1.06 0.39
N HIS A 342 -18.15 -0.06 0.39
CA HIS A 342 -18.56 -0.74 1.61
C HIS A 342 -17.36 -1.30 2.39
N GLY A 343 -16.36 -1.87 1.69
CA GLY A 343 -15.10 -2.29 2.28
C GLY A 343 -14.36 -1.12 2.96
N PHE A 344 -14.17 -0.01 2.24
CA PHE A 344 -13.53 1.20 2.80
C PHE A 344 -14.27 1.74 4.02
N THR A 345 -15.58 1.94 3.90
CA THR A 345 -16.38 2.52 4.99
C THR A 345 -16.45 1.59 6.20
N ARG A 346 -16.52 0.27 6.02
CA ARG A 346 -16.47 -0.72 7.12
C ARG A 346 -15.16 -0.59 7.92
N LEU A 347 -14.03 -0.57 7.22
CA LEU A 347 -12.72 -0.50 7.87
C LEU A 347 -12.45 0.86 8.51
N LEU A 348 -12.79 1.97 7.82
CA LEU A 348 -12.62 3.32 8.36
C LEU A 348 -13.54 3.60 9.56
N LYS A 349 -14.75 3.03 9.60
CA LYS A 349 -15.68 3.20 10.74
C LYS A 349 -15.32 2.33 11.93
N ASN A 350 -14.65 1.20 11.74
CA ASN A 350 -14.40 0.21 12.79
C ASN A 350 -13.83 0.85 14.09
N PRO A 351 -12.79 1.72 14.05
CA PRO A 351 -12.23 2.33 15.26
C PRO A 351 -13.18 3.30 15.99
N LEU A 352 -14.20 3.81 15.28
CA LEU A 352 -15.17 4.79 15.78
C LEU A 352 -16.37 4.14 16.49
N ILE A 353 -16.57 2.83 16.32
CA ILE A 353 -17.71 2.11 16.91
C ILE A 353 -17.56 2.10 18.44
N GLN A 354 -18.57 2.64 19.12
CA GLN A 354 -18.70 2.55 20.56
C GLN A 354 -19.63 1.40 20.95
N THR A 355 -19.19 0.63 21.94
CA THR A 355 -19.99 -0.39 22.61
C THR A 355 -20.13 -0.04 24.08
N TYR A 356 -21.17 -0.57 24.72
CA TYR A 356 -21.35 -0.45 26.18
C TYR A 356 -20.21 -1.11 26.97
N LEU A 357 -19.57 -2.13 26.39
CA LEU A 357 -18.50 -2.89 27.00
C LEU A 357 -17.14 -2.36 26.55
N PRO A 358 -16.26 -1.92 27.47
CA PRO A 358 -14.96 -1.36 27.09
C PRO A 358 -14.11 -2.41 26.40
N ASN A 359 -13.41 -2.00 25.32
CA ASN A 359 -12.53 -2.84 24.51
C ASN A 359 -13.19 -4.14 24.02
N SER A 360 -14.51 -4.15 23.84
CA SER A 360 -15.22 -5.36 23.39
C SER A 360 -15.03 -5.66 21.92
N ASN A 361 -14.71 -4.66 21.10
CA ASN A 361 -14.51 -4.81 19.66
C ASN A 361 -13.05 -4.61 19.31
N LYS A 362 -12.60 -5.39 18.33
CA LYS A 362 -11.29 -5.22 17.70
C LYS A 362 -11.26 -3.89 16.94
N LYS A 363 -10.15 -3.16 17.08
CA LYS A 363 -9.90 -1.90 16.38
C LYS A 363 -8.75 -2.08 15.40
N VAL A 364 -9.05 -1.93 14.12
CA VAL A 364 -8.05 -1.95 13.05
C VAL A 364 -7.20 -0.67 13.11
N GLN A 365 -5.90 -0.76 12.83
CA GLN A 365 -4.96 0.37 12.95
C GLN A 365 -4.48 0.96 11.61
N ASN A 366 -4.80 0.33 10.47
CA ASN A 366 -4.34 0.70 9.12
C ASN A 366 -5.09 1.88 8.46
N HIS A 367 -5.62 2.81 9.25
CA HIS A 367 -6.43 3.93 8.78
C HIS A 367 -5.67 4.90 7.87
N GLN A 368 -4.37 5.10 8.09
CA GLN A 368 -3.54 5.97 7.25
C GLN A 368 -3.38 5.38 5.85
N GLU A 369 -3.04 4.11 5.76
CA GLU A 369 -2.89 3.37 4.51
C GLU A 369 -4.22 3.29 3.76
N LEU A 370 -5.34 3.05 4.46
CA LEU A 370 -6.67 3.05 3.86
C LEU A 370 -7.03 4.38 3.20
N LEU A 371 -6.68 5.51 3.83
CA LEU A 371 -6.93 6.83 3.26
C LEU A 371 -6.05 7.10 2.03
N VAL A 372 -4.78 6.71 2.06
CA VAL A 372 -3.88 6.81 0.90
C VAL A 372 -4.41 5.97 -0.26
N PHE A 373 -4.83 4.73 0.01
CA PHE A 373 -5.41 3.86 -1.01
C PHE A 373 -6.74 4.42 -1.55
N PHE A 374 -7.64 4.89 -0.68
CA PHE A 374 -8.90 5.52 -1.09
C PHE A 374 -8.66 6.72 -2.01
N TRP A 375 -7.70 7.58 -1.65
CA TRP A 375 -7.30 8.71 -2.49
C TRP A 375 -6.81 8.27 -3.86
N LYS A 376 -5.91 7.29 -3.93
CA LYS A 376 -5.40 6.71 -5.19
C LYS A 376 -6.51 6.14 -6.06
N VAL A 377 -7.45 5.39 -5.47
CA VAL A 377 -8.61 4.84 -6.20
C VAL A 377 -9.45 5.97 -6.80
N CYS A 378 -9.74 7.02 -6.03
CA CYS A 378 -10.45 8.19 -6.53
C CYS A 378 -9.68 8.95 -7.62
N ASP A 379 -8.34 8.96 -7.54
CA ASP A 379 -7.53 9.66 -8.53
C ASP A 379 -7.46 8.90 -9.86
N PHE A 380 -7.11 7.61 -9.83
CA PHE A 380 -6.97 6.77 -11.02
C PHE A 380 -8.32 6.31 -11.62
N ASN A 381 -9.40 6.30 -10.84
CA ASN A 381 -10.72 5.93 -11.32
C ASN A 381 -11.76 7.02 -11.03
N LYS A 382 -11.89 7.98 -11.96
CA LYS A 382 -12.88 9.05 -11.85
C LYS A 382 -14.32 8.54 -11.81
N LYS A 383 -14.63 7.37 -12.39
CA LYS A 383 -15.98 6.76 -12.32
C LYS A 383 -16.32 6.36 -10.88
N PHE A 384 -15.36 5.78 -10.16
CA PHE A 384 -15.50 5.48 -8.73
C PHE A 384 -15.69 6.77 -7.93
N LEU A 385 -14.87 7.81 -8.17
CA LEU A 385 -15.03 9.12 -7.53
C LEU A 385 -16.42 9.72 -7.74
N TYR A 386 -16.98 9.63 -8.96
CA TYR A 386 -18.34 10.08 -9.21
C TYR A 386 -19.40 9.20 -8.52
N TYR A 387 -19.14 7.89 -8.41
CA TYR A 387 -20.01 6.95 -7.69
C TYR A 387 -20.09 7.29 -6.19
N VAL A 388 -18.96 7.24 -5.46
CA VAL A 388 -18.50 8.31 -4.57
C VAL A 388 -19.54 9.36 -4.14
N LEU A 389 -19.47 10.45 -4.88
CA LEU A 389 -20.21 11.69 -4.68
C LEU A 389 -21.72 11.57 -4.95
N LYS A 390 -22.13 10.59 -5.77
CA LYS A 390 -23.54 10.25 -6.03
C LYS A 390 -24.13 9.31 -4.98
N SER A 391 -23.33 8.61 -4.20
CA SER A 391 -23.81 7.73 -3.11
C SER A 391 -24.06 8.50 -1.81
N SER A 392 -25.09 8.11 -1.05
CA SER A 392 -25.31 8.53 0.36
C SER A 392 -24.10 8.34 1.24
N ASP A 393 -23.25 7.39 0.86
CA ASP A 393 -22.20 6.82 1.67
C ASP A 393 -20.94 7.70 1.66
N VAL A 394 -20.91 8.80 0.90
CA VAL A 394 -19.82 9.79 1.03
C VAL A 394 -19.73 10.37 2.45
N LEU A 395 -20.86 10.47 3.17
CA LEU A 395 -20.85 10.90 4.58
C LEU A 395 -20.23 9.83 5.50
N ASP A 396 -20.35 8.57 5.10
CA ASP A 396 -19.75 7.43 5.80
C ASP A 396 -18.24 7.36 5.63
N VAL A 397 -17.70 8.05 4.62
CA VAL A 397 -16.27 8.33 4.44
C VAL A 397 -15.85 9.62 5.16
N LEU A 398 -16.68 10.68 5.07
CA LEU A 398 -16.43 11.98 5.68
C LEU A 398 -16.19 11.90 7.20
N VAL A 399 -17.08 11.21 7.92
CA VAL A 399 -17.06 11.19 9.40
C VAL A 399 -15.76 10.55 9.94
N PRO A 400 -15.30 9.38 9.45
CA PRO A 400 -13.99 8.85 9.80
C PRO A 400 -12.81 9.77 9.48
N ILE A 401 -12.81 10.44 8.31
CA ILE A 401 -11.74 11.39 7.97
C ILE A 401 -11.70 12.52 9.01
N LEU A 402 -12.84 13.12 9.33
CA LEU A 402 -12.91 14.20 10.32
C LEU A 402 -12.52 13.74 11.73
N PHE A 403 -12.87 12.51 12.10
CA PHE A 403 -12.43 11.90 13.35
C PHE A 403 -10.90 11.88 13.44
N HIS A 404 -10.23 11.27 12.44
CA HIS A 404 -8.79 11.09 12.44
C HIS A 404 -8.03 12.41 12.31
N LEU A 405 -8.56 13.38 11.54
CA LEU A 405 -8.01 14.73 11.47
C LEU A 405 -8.10 15.44 12.83
N ASN A 406 -9.23 15.32 13.53
CA ASN A 406 -9.38 15.92 14.86
C ASN A 406 -8.44 15.25 15.89
N ASP A 407 -8.37 13.92 15.91
CA ASP A 407 -7.50 13.17 16.84
C ASP A 407 -6.02 13.50 16.64
N SER A 408 -5.59 13.63 15.38
CA SER A 408 -4.18 13.76 15.02
C SER A 408 -3.67 15.20 14.97
N ARG A 409 -4.54 16.21 15.11
CA ARG A 409 -4.21 17.64 14.92
C ARG A 409 -3.05 18.18 15.77
N ALA A 410 -2.83 17.59 16.94
CA ALA A 410 -1.80 18.00 17.89
C ALA A 410 -0.48 17.23 17.72
N ASP A 411 -0.48 16.13 16.97
CA ASP A 411 0.66 15.22 16.82
C ASP A 411 1.47 15.54 15.56
N GLN A 412 2.68 16.07 15.77
CA GLN A 412 3.59 16.43 14.67
C GLN A 412 4.12 15.24 13.86
N SER A 413 4.00 14.02 14.37
CA SER A 413 4.37 12.80 13.64
C SER A 413 3.31 12.40 12.61
N ARG A 414 2.06 12.87 12.76
CA ARG A 414 0.91 12.51 11.91
C ARG A 414 0.60 13.54 10.83
N VAL A 415 1.56 14.39 10.48
CA VAL A 415 1.37 15.44 9.46
C VAL A 415 0.99 14.85 8.10
N GLY A 416 1.52 13.68 7.73
CA GLY A 416 1.14 13.00 6.48
C GLY A 416 -0.34 12.62 6.45
N LEU A 417 -0.87 12.08 7.56
CA LEU A 417 -2.29 11.77 7.74
C LEU A 417 -3.17 13.02 7.62
N MET A 418 -2.70 14.15 8.15
CA MET A 418 -3.40 15.43 8.03
C MET A 418 -3.48 15.90 6.56
N HIS A 419 -2.39 15.79 5.80
CA HIS A 419 -2.37 16.17 4.38
C HIS A 419 -3.30 15.30 3.56
N ILE A 420 -3.19 13.97 3.66
CA ILE A 420 -4.03 13.06 2.87
C ILE A 420 -5.53 13.24 3.18
N GLY A 421 -5.88 13.39 4.47
CA GLY A 421 -7.28 13.63 4.86
C GLY A 421 -7.82 14.95 4.31
N VAL A 422 -7.05 16.04 4.41
CA VAL A 422 -7.46 17.34 3.86
C VAL A 422 -7.55 17.30 2.33
N PHE A 423 -6.64 16.63 1.64
CA PHE A 423 -6.67 16.52 0.18
C PHE A 423 -7.84 15.67 -0.33
N ILE A 424 -8.20 14.59 0.37
CA ILE A 424 -9.43 13.85 0.05
C ILE A 424 -10.64 14.76 0.21
N LEU A 425 -10.74 15.52 1.31
CA LEU A 425 -11.86 16.45 1.50
C LEU A 425 -11.87 17.57 0.46
N LEU A 426 -10.71 18.05 0.04
CA LEU A 426 -10.57 19.02 -1.05
C LEU A 426 -11.12 18.45 -2.36
N LEU A 427 -10.69 17.24 -2.72
CA LEU A 427 -11.18 16.53 -3.90
C LEU A 427 -12.70 16.35 -3.87
N LEU A 428 -13.26 15.89 -2.75
CA LEU A 428 -14.70 15.69 -2.59
C LEU A 428 -15.47 17.03 -2.61
N SER A 429 -14.89 18.09 -2.06
CA SER A 429 -15.53 19.42 -2.00
C SER A 429 -15.70 20.09 -3.35
N GLY A 430 -14.92 19.70 -4.36
CA GLY A 430 -15.02 20.26 -5.71
C GLY A 430 -16.36 19.98 -6.40
N GLU A 431 -17.17 19.09 -5.84
CA GLU A 431 -18.38 18.57 -6.47
C GLU A 431 -19.65 18.97 -5.73
N ARG A 432 -20.63 19.48 -6.50
CA ARG A 432 -21.88 20.05 -5.94
C ARG A 432 -22.65 19.10 -5.04
N ASN A 433 -22.69 17.81 -5.41
CA ASN A 433 -23.43 16.80 -4.67
C ASN A 433 -22.89 16.61 -3.24
N PHE A 434 -21.58 16.79 -3.02
CA PHE A 434 -20.99 16.73 -1.70
C PHE A 434 -21.52 17.86 -0.82
N GLY A 435 -21.47 19.12 -1.30
CA GLY A 435 -21.98 20.28 -0.57
C GLY A 435 -23.47 20.15 -0.19
N VAL A 436 -24.31 19.64 -1.10
CA VAL A 436 -25.73 19.40 -0.81
C VAL A 436 -25.91 18.36 0.31
N ARG A 437 -25.12 17.27 0.30
CA ARG A 437 -25.21 16.19 1.30
C ARG A 437 -24.77 16.62 2.70
N LEU A 438 -23.89 17.61 2.82
CA LEU A 438 -23.46 18.12 4.12
C LEU A 438 -24.63 18.67 4.97
N ASN A 439 -25.74 19.05 4.34
CA ASN A 439 -26.96 19.48 5.04
C ASN A 439 -27.68 18.34 5.78
N LYS A 440 -27.32 17.06 5.57
CA LYS A 440 -27.94 15.96 6.31
C LYS A 440 -27.65 16.10 7.81
N PRO A 441 -28.64 15.80 8.68
CA PRO A 441 -28.45 15.88 10.13
C PRO A 441 -27.33 14.94 10.56
N TYR A 442 -26.44 15.43 11.42
CA TYR A 442 -25.39 14.62 12.03
C TYR A 442 -25.97 13.89 13.24
N THR A 443 -26.10 12.57 13.11
CA THR A 443 -26.68 11.69 14.14
C THR A 443 -25.68 10.72 14.74
N ALA A 444 -24.46 10.65 14.21
CA ALA A 444 -23.45 9.71 14.68
C ALA A 444 -22.91 10.13 16.05
N THR A 445 -22.82 9.18 16.98
CA THR A 445 -22.21 9.38 18.30
C THR A 445 -20.76 8.92 18.26
N VAL A 446 -19.91 9.70 17.61
CA VAL A 446 -18.47 9.40 17.55
C VAL A 446 -17.76 10.08 18.73
N PRO A 447 -16.83 9.41 19.45
CA PRO A 447 -16.07 10.01 20.55
C PRO A 447 -15.00 10.99 20.05
N MET A 448 -15.44 12.08 19.43
CA MET A 448 -14.57 13.17 19.06
C MET A 448 -14.41 14.12 20.24
N ASP A 449 -13.18 14.61 20.46
CA ASP A 449 -12.95 15.79 21.29
C ASP A 449 -13.53 17.01 20.56
N ILE A 450 -14.84 17.23 20.67
CA ILE A 450 -15.60 18.39 20.19
C ILE A 450 -16.75 18.67 21.17
N PRO A 451 -17.22 19.93 21.29
CA PRO A 451 -18.41 20.23 22.08
C PRO A 451 -19.62 19.47 21.56
N VAL A 452 -20.50 19.00 22.45
CA VAL A 452 -21.78 18.40 22.04
C VAL A 452 -22.61 19.45 21.32
N PHE A 453 -23.05 19.14 20.11
CA PHE A 453 -23.91 20.00 19.30
C PHE A 453 -25.00 19.19 18.61
N THR A 454 -26.06 19.89 18.20
CA THR A 454 -27.09 19.34 17.32
C THR A 454 -27.07 20.16 16.04
N GLY A 455 -26.80 19.50 14.92
CA GLY A 455 -26.59 20.18 13.65
C GLY A 455 -26.43 19.20 12.50
N THR A 456 -25.82 19.69 11.44
CA THR A 456 -25.58 18.99 10.17
C THR A 456 -24.13 18.52 10.08
N HIS A 457 -23.81 17.73 9.04
CA HIS A 457 -22.43 17.37 8.74
C HIS A 457 -21.59 18.59 8.34
N ALA A 458 -22.21 19.65 7.79
CA ALA A 458 -21.55 20.93 7.55
C ALA A 458 -21.07 21.57 8.86
N ASP A 459 -21.90 21.53 9.92
CA ASP A 459 -21.53 22.07 11.23
C ASP A 459 -20.37 21.27 11.84
N LEU A 460 -20.38 19.92 11.70
CA LEU A 460 -19.26 19.07 12.12
C LEU A 460 -17.95 19.46 11.43
N LEU A 461 -17.98 19.60 10.10
CA LEU A 461 -16.85 19.98 9.27
C LEU A 461 -16.24 21.32 9.75
N VAL A 462 -17.09 22.33 9.96
CA VAL A 462 -16.67 23.65 10.46
C VAL A 462 -16.03 23.57 11.84
N VAL A 463 -16.64 22.82 12.77
CA VAL A 463 -16.11 22.66 14.13
C VAL A 463 -14.73 22.00 14.12
N VAL A 464 -14.57 20.92 13.36
CA VAL A 464 -13.29 20.21 13.26
C VAL A 464 -12.21 21.10 12.61
N PHE A 465 -12.53 21.76 11.50
CA PHE A 465 -11.57 22.64 10.82
C PHE A 465 -11.15 23.82 11.69
N HIS A 466 -12.10 24.40 12.43
CA HIS A 466 -11.79 25.43 13.41
C HIS A 466 -10.82 24.92 14.48
N LYS A 467 -11.04 23.73 15.05
CA LYS A 467 -10.11 23.15 16.03
C LYS A 467 -8.74 22.90 15.42
N ILE A 468 -8.64 22.44 14.18
CA ILE A 468 -7.36 22.25 13.49
C ILE A 468 -6.61 23.58 13.34
N ILE A 469 -7.30 24.64 12.92
CA ILE A 469 -6.69 25.97 12.71
C ILE A 469 -6.26 26.62 14.04
N THR A 470 -7.06 26.46 15.10
CA THR A 470 -6.83 27.16 16.38
C THR A 470 -5.95 26.38 17.36
N THR A 471 -6.03 25.05 17.36
CA THR A 471 -5.32 24.18 18.31
C THR A 471 -4.27 23.29 17.66
N GLY A 472 -4.19 23.26 16.33
CA GLY A 472 -3.21 22.47 15.60
C GLY A 472 -1.79 23.05 15.69
N HIS A 473 -0.80 22.21 15.40
CA HIS A 473 0.61 22.60 15.44
C HIS A 473 1.03 23.40 14.18
N GLN A 474 2.18 24.10 14.24
CA GLN A 474 2.62 25.01 13.18
C GLN A 474 2.83 24.36 11.80
N ARG A 475 3.28 23.09 11.73
CA ARG A 475 3.43 22.38 10.45
C ARG A 475 2.11 22.17 9.67
N LEU A 476 0.93 22.48 10.26
CA LEU A 476 -0.36 22.43 9.55
C LEU A 476 -0.70 23.72 8.81
N GLN A 477 0.09 24.80 8.98
CA GLN A 477 -0.16 26.09 8.31
C GLN A 477 -0.33 25.97 6.78
N PRO A 478 0.46 25.15 6.05
CA PRO A 478 0.26 24.98 4.61
C PRO A 478 -1.14 24.43 4.22
N LEU A 479 -1.81 23.72 5.14
CA LEU A 479 -3.14 23.15 4.89
C LEU A 479 -4.27 24.17 5.10
N PHE A 480 -4.02 25.32 5.73
CA PHE A 480 -5.09 26.25 6.11
C PHE A 480 -5.83 26.82 4.90
N ASP A 481 -5.11 27.09 3.80
CA ASP A 481 -5.74 27.56 2.56
C ASP A 481 -6.63 26.47 1.93
N CYS A 482 -6.21 25.20 2.00
CA CYS A 482 -7.04 24.06 1.56
C CYS A 482 -8.30 23.92 2.42
N LEU A 483 -8.19 24.02 3.75
CA LEU A 483 -9.32 23.96 4.67
C LEU A 483 -10.34 25.08 4.38
N LEU A 484 -9.86 26.30 4.17
CA LEU A 484 -10.71 27.43 3.81
C LEU A 484 -11.37 27.23 2.44
N THR A 485 -10.64 26.69 1.47
CA THR A 485 -11.18 26.39 0.13
C THR A 485 -12.32 25.38 0.21
N ILE A 486 -12.17 24.31 0.99
CA ILE A 486 -13.23 23.32 1.23
C ILE A 486 -14.49 23.98 1.82
N LEU A 487 -14.32 24.87 2.81
CA LEU A 487 -15.44 25.58 3.42
C LEU A 487 -16.17 26.46 2.40
N VAL A 488 -15.43 27.20 1.58
CA VAL A 488 -16.00 28.06 0.53
C VAL A 488 -16.75 27.23 -0.51
N ASN A 489 -16.21 26.08 -0.91
CA ASN A 489 -16.88 25.17 -1.85
C ASN A 489 -18.22 24.64 -1.28
N GLY A 490 -18.27 24.36 0.02
CA GLY A 490 -19.50 23.94 0.72
C GLY A 490 -20.52 25.07 0.92
N GLU A 491 -20.05 26.31 1.12
CA GLU A 491 -20.87 27.48 1.50
C GLU A 491 -21.95 27.81 0.45
N PHE A 492 -21.68 27.60 -0.84
CA PHE A 492 -22.65 27.83 -1.92
C PHE A 492 -23.86 26.88 -1.87
N TYR A 493 -23.79 25.79 -1.10
CA TYR A 493 -24.79 24.72 -1.10
C TYR A 493 -25.35 24.39 0.29
N CYS A 494 -24.85 25.03 1.35
CA CYS A 494 -25.38 24.88 2.71
C CYS A 494 -26.58 25.82 2.90
N VAL A 495 -27.78 25.25 3.05
CA VAL A 495 -29.04 26.02 3.15
C VAL A 495 -29.20 26.65 4.53
N SER A 496 -28.54 26.11 5.55
CA SER A 496 -28.61 26.59 6.93
C SER A 496 -27.36 26.18 7.71
N ILE A 497 -26.25 26.88 7.53
CA ILE A 497 -25.20 26.88 8.56
C ILE A 497 -25.83 27.57 9.77
N SER A 498 -26.14 26.83 10.82
CA SER A 498 -26.71 27.44 12.02
C SER A 498 -25.61 28.26 12.71
N LEU A 499 -25.51 29.53 12.32
CA LEU A 499 -24.58 30.50 12.91
C LEU A 499 -24.72 30.51 14.44
N ALA A 500 -25.94 30.26 14.95
CA ALA A 500 -26.24 30.17 16.38
C ALA A 500 -25.65 28.94 17.08
N ASN A 501 -25.50 27.79 16.41
CA ASN A 501 -24.97 26.57 17.01
C ASN A 501 -23.44 26.47 16.89
N SER A 502 -22.89 26.86 15.73
CA SER A 502 -21.45 26.96 15.52
C SER A 502 -20.84 28.06 16.39
N ALA A 503 -21.49 29.24 16.51
CA ALA A 503 -21.02 30.29 17.42
C ALA A 503 -21.16 29.94 18.90
N ARG A 504 -22.15 29.12 19.31
CA ARG A 504 -22.27 28.62 20.70
C ARG A 504 -21.24 27.55 21.06
N ALA A 505 -20.82 26.74 20.09
CA ALA A 505 -19.70 25.82 20.26
C ALA A 505 -18.36 26.57 20.32
N LEU A 506 -18.21 27.61 19.49
CA LEU A 506 -17.04 28.50 19.44
C LEU A 506 -16.93 29.42 20.66
N SER A 507 -18.04 29.88 21.25
CA SER A 507 -18.02 30.82 22.38
C SER A 507 -17.68 30.18 23.73
N LYS A 508 -17.69 28.85 23.83
CA LYS A 508 -17.27 28.11 25.03
C LYS A 508 -15.79 27.73 25.04
N GLY A 509 -15.05 27.97 23.95
CA GLY A 509 -13.60 27.80 23.89
C GLY A 509 -12.92 29.16 23.74
N ASP A 510 -12.19 29.57 24.78
CA ASP A 510 -11.54 30.87 24.93
C ASP A 510 -10.95 31.46 23.63
N PHE A 511 -11.59 32.53 23.15
CA PHE A 511 -11.07 33.36 22.07
C PHE A 511 -10.05 34.36 22.65
N HIS A 512 -8.89 33.89 23.10
CA HIS A 512 -7.76 34.75 23.43
C HIS A 512 -6.43 34.13 22.97
N GLY A 513 -6.01 34.53 21.76
CA GLY A 513 -4.61 34.51 21.37
C GLY A 513 -4.27 33.66 20.13
N ARG A 514 -3.69 34.34 19.13
CA ARG A 514 -3.04 33.80 17.90
C ARG A 514 -3.98 33.34 16.78
N GLY A 515 -4.64 34.30 16.11
CA GLY A 515 -5.36 34.00 14.86
C GLY A 515 -5.95 35.20 14.11
N ALA A 516 -5.93 36.40 14.70
CA ALA A 516 -6.61 37.58 14.14
C ALA A 516 -6.03 38.13 12.82
N GLY A 517 -4.90 37.59 12.34
CA GLY A 517 -4.20 38.10 11.14
C GLY A 517 -4.66 37.48 9.81
N HIS A 518 -5.18 36.25 9.79
CA HIS A 518 -5.47 35.52 8.53
C HIS A 518 -6.93 35.59 8.07
N LEU A 519 -7.86 35.97 8.96
CA LEU A 519 -9.31 36.09 8.65
C LEU A 519 -9.69 37.37 7.86
N ARG A 520 -8.73 38.24 7.50
CA ARG A 520 -9.01 39.57 6.94
C ARG A 520 -9.23 39.65 5.42
N LYS A 521 -9.08 38.56 4.65
CA LYS A 521 -9.07 38.61 3.18
C LYS A 521 -10.33 38.13 2.43
N SER A 522 -11.40 37.73 3.12
CA SER A 522 -12.68 37.39 2.45
C SER A 522 -13.72 38.50 2.66
N SER A 523 -14.07 39.21 1.59
CA SER A 523 -15.15 40.20 1.60
C SER A 523 -16.55 39.59 1.76
N ARG A 524 -16.70 38.27 1.52
CA ARG A 524 -17.97 37.53 1.72
C ARG A 524 -18.21 37.12 3.18
N LEU A 525 -17.15 36.90 3.95
CA LEU A 525 -17.23 36.71 5.41
C LEU A 525 -17.68 37.97 6.17
N ARG A 526 -17.59 39.17 5.56
CA ARG A 526 -18.10 40.40 6.19
C ARG A 526 -19.62 40.48 6.22
N SER A 527 -20.33 39.91 5.23
CA SER A 527 -21.80 39.91 5.27
C SER A 527 -22.34 38.90 6.28
N ALA A 528 -21.60 37.81 6.54
CA ALA A 528 -21.89 36.82 7.58
C ALA A 528 -21.65 37.33 9.02
N MET A 529 -20.87 38.42 9.19
CA MET A 529 -20.52 39.01 10.50
C MET A 529 -21.25 40.32 10.84
N GLY A 530 -22.29 40.71 10.08
CA GLY A 530 -23.19 41.79 10.49
C GLY A 530 -22.59 43.20 10.49
N VAL A 531 -21.76 43.55 9.51
CA VAL A 531 -21.25 44.94 9.32
C VAL A 531 -21.83 45.52 8.02
N PRO A 532 -22.39 46.75 8.02
CA PRO A 532 -23.12 47.28 6.87
C PRO A 532 -22.20 47.65 5.68
N SER A 533 -22.71 47.38 4.47
CA SER A 533 -22.02 47.54 3.18
C SER A 533 -22.17 48.95 2.55
N PRO A 534 -21.27 49.34 1.64
CA PRO A 534 -21.63 50.16 0.48
C PRO A 534 -21.51 49.38 -0.84
N SER A 535 -22.65 49.32 -1.53
CA SER A 535 -22.95 49.18 -2.98
C SER A 535 -21.93 48.68 -4.04
N HIS A 536 -22.45 47.74 -4.85
CA HIS A 536 -22.22 47.44 -6.29
C HIS A 536 -20.92 46.77 -6.79
N LEU A 537 -21.03 45.54 -7.30
CA LEU A 537 -20.88 45.17 -8.73
C LEU A 537 -21.12 43.66 -8.97
N ALA A 538 -21.65 43.33 -10.14
CA ALA A 538 -22.17 42.03 -10.60
C ALA A 538 -21.06 41.01 -11.02
N PRO A 539 -21.38 39.72 -11.24
CA PRO A 539 -20.40 38.64 -11.35
C PRO A 539 -19.99 38.33 -12.80
N THR A 540 -18.74 37.94 -13.01
CA THR A 540 -18.26 37.26 -14.22
C THR A 540 -17.89 35.81 -13.90
N THR A 541 -18.53 34.90 -14.62
CA THR A 541 -18.30 33.46 -14.67
C THR A 541 -17.25 33.14 -15.74
N MET A 542 -16.17 32.44 -15.38
CA MET A 542 -15.39 31.43 -16.14
C MET A 542 -13.97 31.31 -15.54
N ASP A 543 -13.34 30.13 -15.71
CA ASP A 543 -11.98 29.71 -15.27
C ASP A 543 -11.81 28.93 -13.96
N SER A 544 -12.78 28.12 -13.52
CA SER A 544 -12.57 27.14 -12.44
C SER A 544 -11.84 25.85 -12.87
N SER A 545 -11.91 25.46 -14.14
CA SER A 545 -11.34 24.17 -14.61
C SER A 545 -9.83 24.22 -14.86
N LEU A 546 -9.29 25.37 -15.30
CA LEU A 546 -7.85 25.54 -15.56
C LEU A 546 -7.04 25.70 -14.27
N ALA A 547 -7.59 26.38 -13.26
CA ALA A 547 -6.98 26.52 -11.93
C ALA A 547 -6.98 25.21 -11.12
N PHE A 548 -7.87 24.27 -11.44
CA PHE A 548 -7.93 22.94 -10.82
C PHE A 548 -6.76 22.05 -11.29
N LEU A 549 -6.46 22.06 -12.59
CA LEU A 549 -5.35 21.29 -13.17
C LEU A 549 -3.96 21.82 -12.73
N THR A 550 -3.78 23.15 -12.70
CA THR A 550 -2.50 23.75 -12.26
C THR A 550 -2.23 23.55 -10.77
N ASN A 551 -3.27 23.48 -9.93
CA ASN A 551 -3.10 23.12 -8.53
C ASN A 551 -2.81 21.62 -8.36
N GLN A 552 -3.35 20.74 -9.21
CA GLN A 552 -3.10 19.30 -9.14
C GLN A 552 -1.63 18.96 -9.45
N GLU A 553 -1.00 19.62 -10.44
CA GLU A 553 0.43 19.48 -10.75
C GLU A 553 1.33 20.05 -9.63
N ARG A 554 0.93 21.18 -9.01
CA ARG A 554 1.61 21.73 -7.82
C ARG A 554 1.43 20.87 -6.56
N LEU A 555 0.35 20.11 -6.48
CA LEU A 555 0.07 19.20 -5.37
C LEU A 555 0.87 17.91 -5.49
N GLN A 556 1.16 17.41 -6.71
CA GLN A 556 2.08 16.29 -6.93
C GLN A 556 3.52 16.63 -6.52
N SER A 557 4.01 17.84 -6.82
CA SER A 557 5.37 18.24 -6.43
C SER A 557 5.56 18.39 -4.91
N GLN A 558 4.52 18.79 -4.17
CA GLN A 558 4.56 18.87 -2.71
C GLN A 558 4.49 17.50 -2.00
N ILE A 559 3.90 16.49 -2.65
CA ILE A 559 3.83 15.11 -2.12
C ILE A 559 5.18 14.38 -2.31
N ILE A 560 5.92 14.69 -3.38
CA ILE A 560 7.17 14.00 -3.76
C ILE A 560 8.43 14.74 -3.23
N GLY A 561 8.29 15.92 -2.61
CA GLY A 561 9.43 16.67 -2.10
C GLY A 561 10.33 17.26 -3.20
N LEU A 562 9.80 17.43 -4.42
CA LEU A 562 10.49 18.13 -5.49
C LEU A 562 10.41 19.65 -5.28
N PRO A 563 11.51 20.40 -5.43
CA PRO A 563 11.47 21.85 -5.33
C PRO A 563 10.63 22.43 -6.47
N ALA A 564 9.62 23.24 -6.12
CA ALA A 564 8.84 23.99 -7.10
C ALA A 564 9.74 25.06 -7.76
N THR A 565 9.92 24.99 -9.07
CA THR A 565 10.29 26.15 -9.90
C THR A 565 9.06 26.94 -10.30
#